data_AF-A0A7C3L2L1-F1
#
_entry.id   AF-A0A7C3L2L1-F1
#
_cell.length_a   1.000
_cell.length_b   1.000
_cell.length_c   1.000
_cell.angle_alpha   90.00
_cell.angle_beta   90.00
_cell.angle_gamma   90.00
#
_symmetry.space_group_name_H-M   'P 1'
#
loop_
_entity.id
_entity.type
_entity.pdbx_description
1 polymer ?
#
loop_
_entity_poly.entity_id
_entity_poly.type
_entity_poly.pdbx_seq_one_letter_code
_entity_poly.pdbx_strand_id
1 'polypeptide(L)'
;MALSERGTIIFIIIKRIKVLLLCLGFALLAFMIHQVGLSNILNELGKLGPNAMLVLIPYAFVYFFDALGWRMTLREKAQEIGFPRLFLIRMAGEAINYIT
;
A
#
# COMPACT_ATOMS: atom_id res chain seq x y z
N MET A 1 25.99 7.04 31.27
CA MET A 1 24.82 7.93 31.42
C MET A 1 24.63 8.86 30.21
N ALA A 2 25.65 9.63 29.78
CA ALA A 2 25.56 10.57 28.65
C ALA A 2 25.24 9.98 27.24
N LEU A 3 25.49 8.69 27.00
CA LEU A 3 25.16 8.02 25.73
C LEU A 3 23.65 7.72 25.59
N SER A 4 22.94 7.55 26.70
CA SER A 4 21.49 7.28 26.72
C SER A 4 20.68 8.51 26.29
N GLU A 5 21.07 9.71 26.75
CA GLU A 5 20.35 10.96 26.46
C GLU A 5 20.46 11.37 24.98
N ARG A 6 21.62 11.13 24.34
CA ARG A 6 21.77 11.39 22.90
C ARG A 6 20.86 10.52 22.05
N GLY A 7 20.68 9.25 22.43
CA GLY A 7 19.76 8.34 21.75
C GLY A 7 18.31 8.80 21.83
N THR A 8 17.87 9.28 23.00
CA THR A 8 16.52 9.81 23.21
C THR A 8 16.28 11.09 22.39
N ILE A 9 17.24 12.00 22.35
CA ILE A 9 17.13 13.26 21.58
C ILE A 9 17.00 12.97 20.08
N ILE A 10 17.86 12.11 19.53
CA ILE A 10 17.81 11.73 18.10
C ILE A 10 16.46 11.08 17.75
N PHE A 11 15.97 10.18 18.61
CA PHE A 11 14.66 9.55 18.42
C PHE A 11 13.51 10.56 18.37
N ILE A 12 13.50 11.55 19.27
CA ILE A 12 12.49 12.61 19.31
C ILE A 12 12.56 13.47 18.04
N ILE A 13 13.76 13.84 17.60
CA ILE A 13 13.96 14.64 16.38
C ILE A 13 13.43 13.89 15.15
N ILE A 14 13.78 12.62 14.98
CA ILE A 14 13.30 11.79 13.86
C ILE A 14 11.77 11.70 13.88
N LYS A 15 11.17 11.49 15.06
CA LYS A 15 9.70 11.43 15.20
C LYS A 15 9.04 12.74 14.78
N ARG A 16 9.59 13.89 15.21
CA ARG A 16 9.05 15.20 14.81
C ARG A 16 9.21 15.47 13.33
N ILE A 17 10.36 15.15 12.73
CA ILE A 17 10.59 15.29 11.29
C ILE A 17 9.59 14.43 10.51
N LYS A 18 9.37 13.17 10.92
CA LYS A 18 8.36 12.30 10.29
C LYS A 18 6.96 12.92 10.32
N VAL A 19 6.56 13.47 11.48
CA VAL A 19 5.25 14.14 11.61
C VAL A 19 5.17 15.38 10.73
N LEU A 20 6.22 16.21 10.69
CA LEU A 20 6.26 17.40 9.84
C LEU A 20 6.18 17.05 8.34
N LEU A 21 6.93 16.04 7.90
CA LEU A 21 6.88 15.54 6.53
C LEU A 21 5.51 14.96 6.20
N LEU A 22 4.87 14.26 7.14
CA LEU A 22 3.51 13.75 6.97
C LEU A 22 2.51 14.89 6.80
N CYS A 23 2.57 15.92 7.66
CA CYS A 23 1.73 17.11 7.54
C CYS A 23 1.98 17.84 6.21
N LEU A 24 3.24 17.96 5.79
CA LEU A 24 3.59 18.56 4.49
C LEU A 24 3.01 17.75 3.33
N GLY A 25 3.07 16.42 3.40
CA GLY A 25 2.44 15.53 2.41
C GLY A 25 0.93 15.75 2.29
N PHE A 26 0.23 15.83 3.42
CA PHE A 26 -1.20 16.15 3.43
C PHE A 26 -1.50 17.56 2.90
N ALA A 27 -0.67 18.55 3.24
CA ALA A 27 -0.82 19.92 2.73
C ALA A 27 -0.65 19.96 1.20
N LEU A 28 0.34 19.25 0.66
CA LEU A 28 0.56 19.12 -0.79
C LEU A 28 -0.60 18.40 -1.46
N LEU A 29 -1.11 17.31 -0.87
CA LEU A 29 -2.27 16.60 -1.41
C LEU A 29 -3.51 17.51 -1.45
N ALA A 30 -3.79 18.23 -0.36
CA ALA A 30 -4.90 19.18 -0.30
C ALA A 30 -4.73 20.31 -1.32
N PHE A 31 -3.51 20.83 -1.48
CA PHE A 31 -3.17 21.82 -2.50
C PHE A 31 -3.43 21.28 -3.91
N MET A 32 -3.02 20.05 -4.23
CA MET A 32 -3.29 19.44 -5.53
C MET A 32 -4.79 19.26 -5.79
N ILE A 33 -5.55 18.77 -4.79
CA ILE A 33 -7.01 18.63 -4.91
C ILE A 33 -7.67 20.00 -5.13
N HIS A 34 -7.20 21.05 -4.45
CA HIS A 34 -7.69 22.40 -4.65
C HIS A 34 -7.37 22.93 -6.06
N GLN A 35 -6.15 22.70 -6.55
CA GLN A 35 -5.71 23.14 -7.89
C GLN A 35 -6.48 22.44 -9.01
N VAL A 36 -6.73 21.13 -8.90
CA VAL A 36 -7.51 20.38 -9.90
C VAL A 36 -9.01 20.65 -9.75
N GLY A 37 -9.48 20.87 -8.52
CA GLY A 37 -10.88 20.99 -8.17
C GLY A 37 -11.53 19.64 -7.91
N LEU A 38 -12.18 19.48 -6.75
CA LEU A 38 -12.84 18.21 -6.36
C LEU A 38 -13.89 17.77 -7.38
N SER A 39 -14.69 18.71 -7.90
CA SER A 39 -15.71 18.44 -8.91
C SER A 39 -15.12 17.86 -10.20
N ASN A 40 -13.96 18.36 -10.62
CA ASN A 40 -13.28 17.86 -11.82
C ASN A 40 -12.80 16.42 -11.60
N ILE A 41 -12.21 16.14 -10.43
CA ILE A 41 -11.77 14.78 -10.06
C ILE A 41 -12.95 13.81 -10.10
N LEU A 42 -14.06 14.17 -9.47
CA LEU A 42 -15.26 13.33 -9.43
C LEU A 42 -15.88 13.14 -10.82
N ASN A 43 -15.89 14.18 -11.66
CA ASN A 43 -16.37 14.08 -13.04
C ASN A 43 -15.50 13.14 -13.88
N GLU A 44 -14.17 13.24 -13.80
CA GLU A 44 -13.26 12.33 -14.50
C GLU A 44 -13.39 10.89 -14.00
N LEU A 45 -13.53 10.68 -12.68
CA LEU A 45 -13.82 9.35 -12.12
C LEU A 45 -15.16 8.80 -12.63
N GLY A 46 -16.17 9.65 -12.76
CA GLY A 46 -17.47 9.29 -13.32
C GLY A 46 -17.37 8.80 -14.78
N LYS A 47 -16.44 9.33 -15.58
CA LYS A 47 -16.23 8.89 -16.98
C LYS A 47 -15.70 7.47 -17.10
N LEU A 48 -15.02 6.95 -16.09
CA LEU A 48 -14.57 5.55 -16.09
C LEU A 48 -15.77 4.59 -16.09
N GLY A 49 -16.86 4.94 -15.39
CA GLY A 49 -18.07 4.15 -15.32
C GLY A 49 -17.80 2.67 -14.94
N PRO A 50 -18.59 1.72 -15.48
CA PRO A 50 -18.36 0.28 -15.27
C PRO A 50 -16.98 -0.20 -15.76
N ASN A 51 -16.36 0.50 -16.71
CA ASN A 51 -15.03 0.13 -17.24
C ASN A 51 -13.93 0.26 -16.19
N ALA A 52 -14.17 0.97 -15.08
CA ALA A 52 -13.26 0.98 -13.92
C ALA A 52 -12.94 -0.44 -13.43
N MET A 53 -13.87 -1.40 -13.56
CA MET A 53 -13.65 -2.80 -13.20
C MET A 53 -12.57 -3.48 -14.04
N LEU A 54 -12.27 -2.97 -15.25
CA LEU A 54 -11.21 -3.53 -16.10
C LEU A 54 -9.83 -3.36 -15.45
N VAL A 55 -9.66 -2.41 -14.53
CA VAL A 55 -8.41 -2.25 -13.76
C VAL A 55 -8.13 -3.46 -12.87
N LEU A 56 -9.16 -4.23 -12.49
CA LEU A 56 -9.01 -5.43 -11.68
C LEU A 56 -8.29 -6.55 -12.44
N ILE A 57 -8.35 -6.56 -13.77
CA ILE A 57 -7.73 -7.59 -14.60
C ILE A 57 -6.20 -7.58 -14.44
N PRO A 58 -5.47 -6.48 -14.72
CA PRO A 58 -4.03 -6.45 -14.53
C PRO A 58 -3.64 -6.65 -13.06
N TYR A 59 -4.43 -6.15 -12.11
CA TYR A 59 -4.19 -6.40 -10.68
C TYR A 59 -4.31 -7.88 -10.32
N ALA A 60 -5.33 -8.58 -10.82
CA ALA A 60 -5.50 -10.01 -10.61
C ALA A 60 -4.31 -10.80 -11.17
N PHE A 61 -3.78 -10.41 -12.33
CA PHE A 61 -2.55 -11.01 -12.86
C PHE A 61 -1.35 -10.77 -11.95
N VAL A 62 -1.14 -9.55 -11.45
CA VAL A 62 -0.06 -9.24 -10.50
C VAL A 62 -0.14 -10.15 -9.28
N TYR A 63 -1.30 -10.22 -8.62
CA TYR A 63 -1.48 -11.09 -7.44
C TYR A 63 -1.33 -12.57 -7.77
N PHE A 64 -1.75 -13.00 -8.96
CA PHE A 64 -1.62 -14.39 -9.40
C PHE A 64 -0.16 -14.78 -9.58
N PHE A 65 0.62 -13.98 -10.31
CA PHE A 65 2.06 -14.23 -10.52
C PHE A 65 2.85 -14.12 -9.22
N ASP A 66 2.48 -13.18 -8.37
CA ASP A 66 3.07 -13.05 -7.06
C ASP A 66 2.83 -14.31 -6.21
N ALA A 67 1.59 -14.81 -6.13
CA ALA A 67 1.30 -16.08 -5.46
C ALA A 67 2.03 -17.29 -6.08
N LEU A 68 2.22 -17.31 -7.40
CA LEU A 68 3.03 -18.33 -8.08
C LEU A 68 4.50 -18.25 -7.67
N GLY A 69 5.07 -17.05 -7.59
CA GLY A 69 6.43 -16.83 -7.10
C GLY A 69 6.62 -17.42 -5.70
N TRP A 70 5.67 -17.16 -4.80
CA TRP A 70 5.69 -17.74 -3.45
C TRP A 70 5.50 -19.25 -3.42
N ARG A 71 4.67 -19.79 -4.31
CA ARG A 71 4.55 -21.25 -4.45
C ARG A 71 5.88 -21.88 -4.84
N MET A 72 6.64 -21.24 -5.73
CA MET A 72 7.97 -21.68 -6.13
C MET A 72 8.99 -21.57 -4.99
N THR A 73 8.95 -20.49 -4.22
CA THR A 73 9.84 -20.27 -3.06
C THR A 73 9.58 -21.27 -1.93
N LEU A 74 8.32 -21.54 -1.61
CA LEU A 74 7.92 -22.39 -0.47
C LEU A 74 7.86 -23.89 -0.82
N ARG A 75 7.88 -24.25 -2.10
CA ARG A 75 7.98 -25.62 -2.65
C ARG A 75 7.06 -26.61 -1.94
N GLU A 76 7.61 -27.55 -1.17
CA GLU A 76 6.88 -28.65 -0.52
C GLU A 76 5.76 -28.13 0.39
N LYS A 77 6.03 -27.10 1.21
CA LYS A 77 5.02 -26.49 2.09
C LYS A 77 3.87 -25.84 1.34
N ALA A 78 4.13 -25.29 0.15
CA ALA A 78 3.09 -24.70 -0.67
C ALA A 78 2.27 -25.75 -1.45
N GLN A 79 2.85 -26.93 -1.71
CA GLN A 79 2.13 -28.03 -2.35
C GLN A 79 1.09 -28.66 -1.41
N GLU A 80 1.39 -28.73 -0.11
CA GLU A 80 0.45 -29.24 0.92
C GLU A 80 -0.83 -28.38 1.05
N ILE A 81 -0.70 -27.06 0.88
CA ILE A 81 -1.79 -26.09 1.11
C ILE A 81 -2.69 -25.94 -0.13
N GLY A 82 -2.16 -26.21 -1.32
CA GLY A 82 -2.83 -26.01 -2.60
C GLY A 82 -2.85 -24.53 -3.05
N PHE A 83 -2.81 -24.30 -4.36
CA PHE A 83 -2.67 -22.95 -4.93
C PHE A 83 -3.82 -21.99 -4.58
N PRO A 84 -5.11 -22.36 -4.66
CA PRO A 84 -6.20 -21.43 -4.34
C PRO A 84 -6.14 -20.93 -2.89
N ARG A 85 -5.80 -21.81 -1.95
CA ARG A 85 -5.68 -21.46 -0.53
C ARG A 85 -4.44 -20.62 -0.27
N LEU A 86 -3.31 -20.94 -0.91
CA LEU A 86 -2.11 -20.11 -0.86
C LEU A 86 -2.38 -18.70 -1.41
N PHE A 87 -3.09 -18.58 -2.54
CA PHE A 87 -3.47 -17.32 -3.14
C PHE A 87 -4.33 -16.47 -2.20
N LEU A 88 -5.35 -17.07 -1.55
CA LEU A 88 -6.20 -16.36 -0.59
C LEU A 88 -5.43 -15.90 0.66
N ILE A 89 -4.55 -16.75 1.21
CA ILE A 89 -3.70 -16.39 2.35
C ILE A 89 -2.80 -15.20 1.99
N ARG A 90 -2.21 -15.24 0.79
CA ARG A 90 -1.37 -14.16 0.26
C ARG A 90 -2.17 -12.86 0.12
N MET A 91 -3.35 -12.90 -0.49
CA MET A 91 -4.20 -11.72 -0.63
C MET A 91 -4.60 -11.13 0.73
N ALA A 92 -4.92 -11.96 1.73
CA ALA A 92 -5.23 -11.48 3.07
C ALA A 92 -4.04 -10.79 3.73
N GLY A 93 -2.83 -11.35 3.57
CA GLY A 93 -1.58 -10.72 4.04
C GLY A 93 -1.31 -9.38 3.36
N GLU A 94 -1.43 -9.32 2.04
CA GLU A 94 -1.24 -8.08 1.27
C GLU A 94 -2.28 -7.01 1.65
N ALA A 95 -3.54 -7.37 1.86
CA ALA A 95 -4.58 -6.43 2.29
C ALA A 95 -4.24 -5.77 3.64
N ILE A 96 -3.67 -6.52 4.59
CA ILE A 96 -3.21 -5.98 5.88
C ILE A 96 -1.97 -5.10 5.67
N ASN A 97 -1.03 -5.53 4.83
CA ASN A 97 0.19 -4.77 4.54
C ASN A 97 -0.10 -3.41 3.92
N TYR A 98 -1.12 -3.29 3.06
CA TYR A 98 -1.48 -2.01 2.45
C TYR A 98 -2.12 -1.01 3.42
N ILE A 99 -2.65 -1.47 4.55
CA ILE A 99 -3.31 -0.62 5.55
C ILE A 99 -2.33 -0.17 6.64
N THR A 100 -1.24 -0.92 6.85
CA THR A 100 -0.26 -0.72 7.93
C THR A 100 0.86 0.24 7.52
#